data_AF-A0A7C4WDW9-F1
#
_entry.id   AF-A0A7C4WDW9-F1
#
_cell.length_a   1.000
_cell.length_b   1.000
_cell.length_c   1.000
_cell.angle_alpha   90.00
_cell.angle_beta   90.00
_cell.angle_gamma   90.00
#
_symmetry.space_group_name_H-M   'P 1'
#
loop_
_entity.id
_entity.type
_entity.pdbx_description
1 polymer ?
#
loop_
_entity_poly.entity_id
_entity_poly.type
_entity_poly.pdbx_seq_one_letter_code
_entity_poly.pdbx_strand_id
1 'polypeptide(L)'
;MVNDKIHAAFADFDRIHQLIERAAARIIRTLDLPPWLEFDDLMQEGFLMACEAAHRWDPQRARFTTYLYLHLDFFLRRAIQRRLPARWERSFSDEDEDQLESEQDSLEEVEIQHTVHSLLGRLRDEAPLAFEVLTRFYGVGNQTARSLRTIERDLGLRRGEGEQWLREGLLRLRNMWMEDLAWQSPGEARERMEQGSMVSRGEGKIPRSRDGRCLLSL
;
A
#
# COMPACT_ATOMS: atom_id res chain seq x y z
N MET A 1 12.27 29.59 -25.83
CA MET A 1 10.89 30.01 -25.51
C MET A 1 10.25 29.22 -24.37
N VAL A 2 10.16 27.87 -24.40
CA VAL A 2 9.56 27.11 -23.28
C VAL A 2 10.41 27.19 -21.99
N ASN A 3 11.74 27.10 -22.12
CA ASN A 3 12.66 27.20 -20.97
C ASN A 3 12.65 28.59 -20.30
N ASP A 4 12.59 29.66 -21.10
CA ASP A 4 12.58 31.04 -20.59
C ASP A 4 11.32 31.32 -19.75
N LYS A 5 10.21 30.66 -20.11
CA LYS A 5 8.93 30.76 -19.43
C LYS A 5 8.95 30.06 -18.07
N ILE A 6 9.59 28.88 -17.99
CA ILE A 6 9.82 28.19 -16.71
C ILE A 6 10.76 29.02 -15.82
N HIS A 7 11.87 29.53 -16.36
CA HIS A 7 12.77 30.39 -15.60
C HIS A 7 12.08 31.63 -15.04
N ALA A 8 11.20 32.27 -15.83
CA ALA A 8 10.40 33.40 -15.36
C ALA A 8 9.35 32.99 -14.30
N ALA A 9 8.71 31.83 -14.47
CA ALA A 9 7.73 31.31 -13.52
C ALA A 9 8.39 31.01 -12.16
N PHE A 10 9.55 30.38 -12.18
CA PHE A 10 10.33 29.98 -11.00
C PHE A 10 11.33 31.03 -10.52
N ALA A 11 11.21 32.28 -10.98
CA ALA A 11 12.05 33.38 -10.52
C ALA A 11 11.92 33.63 -9.00
N ASP A 12 10.76 33.28 -8.42
CA ASP A 12 10.49 33.32 -6.99
C ASP A 12 10.28 31.89 -6.46
N PHE A 13 11.35 31.09 -6.53
CA PHE A 13 11.34 29.68 -6.13
C PHE A 13 10.92 29.50 -4.67
N ASP A 14 11.44 30.31 -3.76
CA ASP A 14 11.14 30.21 -2.32
C ASP A 14 9.65 30.38 -2.05
N ARG A 15 8.98 31.29 -2.76
CA ARG A 15 7.54 31.48 -2.61
C ARG A 15 6.74 30.30 -3.15
N ILE A 16 7.19 29.70 -4.26
CA ILE A 16 6.57 28.50 -4.83
C ILE A 16 6.72 27.32 -3.86
N HIS A 17 7.92 27.12 -3.31
CA HIS A 17 8.20 26.10 -2.31
C HIS A 17 7.26 26.24 -1.10
N GLN A 18 7.17 27.45 -0.52
CA GLN A 18 6.27 27.70 0.62
C GLN A 18 4.80 27.44 0.30
N LEU A 19 4.35 27.74 -0.92
CA LEU A 19 2.98 27.47 -1.36
C LEU A 19 2.70 25.97 -1.40
N ILE A 20 3.58 25.20 -2.05
CA ILE A 20 3.49 23.75 -2.16
C ILE A 20 3.53 23.12 -0.76
N GLU A 21 4.50 23.52 0.07
CA GLU A 21 4.67 23.02 1.44
C GLU A 21 3.40 23.21 2.29
N ARG A 22 2.79 24.40 2.23
CA ARG A 22 1.53 24.68 2.93
C ARG A 22 0.38 23.84 2.40
N ALA A 23 0.34 23.56 1.11
CA ALA A 23 -0.72 22.76 0.53
C ALA A 23 -0.53 21.26 0.83
N ALA A 24 0.68 20.72 0.74
CA ALA A 24 1.02 19.38 1.19
C ALA A 24 0.65 19.17 2.67
N ALA A 25 1.06 20.08 3.55
CA ALA A 25 0.74 20.03 4.98
C ALA A 25 -0.77 20.09 5.25
N ARG A 26 -1.52 20.85 4.44
CA ARG A 26 -2.98 20.92 4.54
C ARG A 26 -3.63 19.61 4.12
N ILE A 27 -3.15 19.00 3.05
CA ILE A 27 -3.67 17.73 2.54
C ILE A 27 -3.45 16.61 3.55
N ILE A 28 -2.25 16.47 4.12
CA ILE A 28 -2.00 15.48 5.18
C ILE A 28 -2.97 15.65 6.36
N ARG A 29 -3.32 16.89 6.72
CA ARG A 29 -4.25 17.15 7.83
C ARG A 29 -5.72 16.95 7.48
N THR A 30 -6.09 17.08 6.22
CA THR A 30 -7.49 17.13 5.78
C THR A 30 -7.94 15.86 5.08
N LEU A 31 -7.02 15.12 4.48
CA LEU A 31 -7.29 13.86 3.79
C LEU A 31 -6.74 12.70 4.61
N ASP A 32 -7.48 11.60 4.61
CA ASP A 32 -7.02 10.32 5.15
C ASP A 32 -6.12 9.65 4.10
N LEU A 33 -4.85 10.06 4.11
CA LEU A 33 -3.86 9.60 3.12
C LEU A 33 -3.34 8.21 3.47
N PRO A 34 -2.92 7.42 2.46
CA PRO A 34 -2.29 6.13 2.73
C PRO A 34 -1.03 6.26 3.59
N PRO A 35 -0.75 5.28 4.47
CA PRO A 35 0.39 5.35 5.40
C PRO A 35 1.76 5.29 4.71
N TRP A 36 1.80 4.93 3.42
CA TRP A 36 3.02 4.92 2.60
C TRP A 36 3.25 6.23 1.84
N LEU A 37 2.28 7.17 1.83
CA LEU A 37 2.41 8.43 1.13
C LEU A 37 3.07 9.46 2.06
N GLU A 38 4.34 9.74 1.81
CA GLU A 38 5.13 10.62 2.67
C GLU A 38 4.95 12.10 2.28
N PHE A 39 5.39 12.99 3.17
CA PHE A 39 5.36 14.43 2.91
C PHE A 39 6.22 14.81 1.70
N ASP A 40 7.38 14.16 1.55
CA ASP A 40 8.31 14.42 0.45
C ASP A 40 7.72 13.99 -0.90
N ASP A 41 6.88 12.96 -0.94
CA ASP A 41 6.13 12.57 -2.13
C ASP A 41 5.17 13.68 -2.58
N LEU A 42 4.43 14.25 -1.62
CA LEU A 42 3.51 15.37 -1.90
C LEU A 42 4.25 16.62 -2.37
N MET A 43 5.44 16.87 -1.80
CA MET A 43 6.31 17.98 -2.22
C MET A 43 6.78 17.79 -3.66
N GLN A 44 7.31 16.61 -4.00
CA GLN A 44 7.78 16.30 -5.35
C GLN A 44 6.66 16.42 -6.38
N GLU A 45 5.48 15.85 -6.09
CA GLU A 45 4.31 15.98 -6.95
C GLU A 45 3.86 17.44 -7.11
N GLY A 46 3.83 18.21 -6.03
CA GLY A 46 3.51 19.64 -6.09
C GLY A 46 4.46 20.41 -7.01
N PHE A 47 5.74 20.04 -7.05
CA PHE A 47 6.72 20.65 -7.96
C PHE A 47 6.54 20.22 -9.42
N LEU A 48 6.29 18.94 -9.69
CA LEU A 48 5.96 18.46 -11.04
C LEU A 48 4.76 19.22 -11.60
N MET A 49 3.76 19.46 -10.76
CA MET A 49 2.57 20.20 -11.13
C MET A 49 2.81 21.69 -11.31
N ALA A 50 3.68 22.31 -10.50
CA ALA A 50 4.11 23.68 -10.74
C ALA A 50 4.82 23.81 -12.11
N CYS A 51 5.60 22.81 -12.52
CA CYS A 51 6.19 22.78 -13.87
C CYS A 51 5.12 22.69 -14.97
N GLU A 52 4.13 21.80 -14.83
CA GLU A 52 2.99 21.72 -15.78
C GLU A 52 2.21 23.04 -15.83
N ALA A 53 1.96 23.65 -14.66
CA ALA A 53 1.26 24.92 -14.53
C ALA A 53 2.03 26.06 -15.21
N ALA A 54 3.36 26.08 -15.12
CA ALA A 54 4.21 27.08 -15.76
C ALA A 54 4.08 27.07 -17.29
N HIS A 55 3.81 25.90 -17.91
CA HIS A 55 3.56 25.82 -19.34
C HIS A 55 2.28 26.55 -19.77
N ARG A 56 1.21 26.39 -18.98
CA ARG A 56 -0.13 26.96 -19.25
C ARG A 56 -0.28 28.40 -18.76
N TRP A 57 0.56 28.83 -17.84
CA TRP A 57 0.54 30.17 -17.25
C TRP A 57 0.82 31.26 -18.30
N ASP A 58 0.09 32.37 -18.20
CA ASP A 58 0.29 33.58 -19.00
C ASP A 58 0.84 34.72 -18.12
N PRO A 59 2.10 35.16 -18.33
CA PRO A 59 2.72 36.23 -17.55
C PRO A 59 2.03 37.58 -17.66
N GLN A 60 1.28 37.84 -18.74
CA GLN A 60 0.59 39.12 -18.94
C GLN A 60 -0.68 39.23 -18.10
N ARG A 61 -1.26 38.09 -17.68
CA ARG A 61 -2.52 38.04 -16.95
C ARG A 61 -2.34 38.09 -15.43
N ALA A 62 -1.34 37.39 -14.89
CA ALA A 62 -1.11 37.32 -13.46
C ALA A 62 0.32 36.88 -13.12
N ARG A 63 0.75 37.15 -11.88
CA ARG A 63 1.97 36.53 -11.33
C ARG A 63 1.79 35.02 -11.23
N PHE A 64 2.86 34.28 -11.48
CA PHE A 64 2.82 32.81 -11.46
C PHE A 64 2.38 32.25 -10.10
N THR A 65 2.85 32.82 -8.99
CA THR A 65 2.47 32.40 -7.63
C THR A 65 0.97 32.59 -7.34
N THR A 66 0.35 33.63 -7.89
CA THR A 66 -1.10 33.85 -7.80
C THR A 66 -1.87 32.81 -8.60
N TYR A 67 -1.43 32.55 -9.84
CA TYR A 67 -2.01 31.51 -10.69
C TYR A 67 -1.89 30.13 -10.03
N LEU A 68 -0.69 29.80 -9.55
CA LEU A 68 -0.41 28.55 -8.87
C LEU A 68 -1.31 28.37 -7.64
N TYR A 69 -1.42 29.39 -6.78
CA TYR A 69 -2.26 29.34 -5.58
C TYR A 69 -3.72 28.97 -5.87
N LEU A 70 -4.30 29.51 -6.95
CA LEU A 70 -5.70 29.23 -7.32
C LEU A 70 -5.94 27.78 -7.74
N HIS A 71 -4.91 27.12 -8.27
CA HIS A 71 -5.03 25.77 -8.81
C HIS A 71 -4.34 24.70 -7.95
N LEU A 72 -3.58 25.10 -6.93
CA LEU A 72 -2.71 24.22 -6.16
C LEU A 72 -3.45 23.08 -5.46
N ASP A 73 -4.63 23.36 -4.90
CA ASP A 73 -5.44 22.35 -4.22
C ASP A 73 -6.01 21.32 -5.21
N PHE A 74 -6.49 21.78 -6.37
CA PHE A 74 -6.98 20.91 -7.43
C PHE A 74 -5.85 20.02 -7.97
N PHE A 75 -4.69 20.63 -8.18
CA PHE A 75 -3.49 19.97 -8.66
C PHE A 75 -3.01 18.89 -7.70
N LEU A 76 -2.75 19.22 -6.44
CA LEU A 76 -2.25 18.21 -5.49
C LEU A 76 -3.26 17.07 -5.26
N ARG A 77 -4.56 17.34 -5.30
CA ARG A 77 -5.59 16.29 -5.28
C ARG A 77 -5.46 15.35 -6.49
N ARG A 78 -5.24 15.90 -7.69
CA ARG A 78 -5.01 15.12 -8.91
C ARG A 78 -3.71 14.31 -8.85
N ALA A 79 -2.64 14.85 -8.29
CA ALA A 79 -1.38 14.11 -8.15
C ALA A 79 -1.51 12.93 -7.17
N ILE A 80 -2.22 13.15 -6.06
CA ILE A 80 -2.55 12.08 -5.12
C ILE A 80 -3.40 11.02 -5.81
N GLN A 81 -4.41 11.42 -6.61
CA GLN A 81 -5.22 10.50 -7.39
C GLN A 81 -4.37 9.64 -8.35
N ARG A 82 -3.41 10.22 -9.07
CA ARG A 82 -2.52 9.46 -9.99
C ARG A 82 -1.63 8.42 -9.29
N ARG A 83 -1.27 8.66 -8.02
CA ARG A 83 -0.46 7.73 -7.23
C ARG A 83 -1.30 6.72 -6.45
N LEU A 84 -2.59 6.98 -6.29
CA LEU A 84 -3.51 6.04 -5.68
C LEU A 84 -3.91 4.99 -6.72
N PRO A 85 -3.93 3.69 -6.38
CA PRO A 85 -4.52 2.68 -7.26
C PRO A 85 -5.95 3.09 -7.65
N ALA A 86 -6.36 2.79 -8.89
CA ALA A 86 -7.65 3.15 -9.51
C ALA A 86 -8.90 2.95 -8.62
N ARG A 87 -8.80 2.12 -7.59
CA ARG A 87 -9.85 1.87 -6.60
C ARG A 87 -10.13 3.03 -5.63
N TRP A 88 -9.20 3.96 -5.42
CA TRP A 88 -9.39 5.13 -4.53
C TRP A 88 -10.08 6.31 -5.23
N GLU A 89 -10.22 6.25 -6.55
CA GLU A 89 -10.85 7.29 -7.39
C GLU A 89 -12.34 7.46 -7.09
N ARG A 90 -13.03 6.41 -6.60
CA ARG A 90 -14.49 6.46 -6.35
C ARG A 90 -14.95 7.21 -5.10
N SER A 91 -14.06 7.62 -4.19
CA SER A 91 -14.46 8.42 -3.01
C SER A 91 -14.57 9.92 -3.29
N PHE A 92 -14.12 10.38 -4.46
CA PHE A 92 -14.19 11.78 -4.88
C PHE A 92 -14.54 11.82 -6.36
N SER A 93 -15.80 11.57 -6.71
CA SER A 93 -16.23 11.64 -8.11
C SER A 93 -16.15 13.08 -8.62
N ASP A 94 -15.47 13.26 -9.75
CA ASP A 94 -16.08 13.88 -10.93
C ASP A 94 -15.75 12.98 -12.13
N GLU A 95 -16.69 12.93 -13.07
CA GLU A 95 -16.91 11.94 -14.12
C GLU A 95 -15.82 11.89 -15.22
N ASP A 96 -15.67 10.69 -15.80
CA ASP A 96 -15.08 10.29 -17.10
C ASP A 96 -13.60 10.58 -17.43
N GLU A 97 -12.84 9.53 -17.81
CA GLU A 97 -12.30 9.31 -19.18
C GLU A 97 -11.22 8.19 -19.25
N ASP A 98 -11.54 7.20 -20.10
CA ASP A 98 -10.70 6.40 -21.01
C ASP A 98 -9.67 5.34 -20.52
N GLN A 99 -10.07 4.08 -20.78
CA GLN A 99 -9.36 2.81 -20.70
C GLN A 99 -8.28 2.62 -21.79
N LEU A 100 -7.09 2.19 -21.36
CA LEU A 100 -6.15 1.40 -22.16
C LEU A 100 -5.47 0.37 -21.24
N GLU A 101 -5.98 -0.87 -21.20
CA GLU A 101 -5.36 -2.01 -20.52
C GLU A 101 -4.66 -2.92 -21.54
N SER A 102 -3.46 -3.40 -21.17
CA SER A 102 -2.60 -4.30 -21.94
C SER A 102 -2.96 -5.75 -21.67
N GLU A 103 -3.01 -6.60 -22.71
CA GLU A 103 -3.45 -8.01 -22.66
C GLU A 103 -2.60 -8.93 -21.76
N GLN A 104 -1.44 -8.47 -21.27
CA GLN A 104 -0.54 -9.24 -20.40
C GLN A 104 -0.85 -9.08 -18.90
N ASP A 105 -1.60 -8.04 -18.51
CA ASP A 105 -2.04 -7.82 -17.12
C ASP A 105 -3.21 -8.75 -16.72
N SER A 106 -3.96 -9.31 -17.68
CA SER A 106 -5.19 -10.05 -17.39
C SER A 106 -5.01 -11.41 -16.69
N LEU A 107 -3.87 -12.09 -16.84
CA LEU A 107 -3.68 -13.42 -16.22
C LEU A 107 -3.25 -13.31 -14.75
N GLU A 108 -2.27 -12.45 -14.45
CA GLU A 108 -1.84 -12.18 -13.08
C GLU A 108 -2.98 -11.53 -12.27
N GLU A 109 -3.76 -10.66 -12.90
CA GLU A 109 -4.93 -10.06 -12.27
C GLU A 109 -5.99 -11.10 -11.87
N VAL A 110 -6.27 -12.09 -12.73
CA VAL A 110 -7.24 -13.15 -12.43
C VAL A 110 -6.79 -14.03 -11.26
N GLU A 111 -5.50 -14.37 -11.17
CA GLU A 111 -4.95 -15.16 -10.05
C GLU A 111 -4.99 -14.38 -8.73
N ILE A 112 -4.64 -13.09 -8.76
CA ILE A 112 -4.72 -12.20 -7.61
C ILE A 112 -6.18 -12.05 -7.17
N GLN A 113 -7.11 -11.82 -8.10
CA GLN A 113 -8.53 -11.70 -7.81
C GLN A 113 -9.09 -12.98 -7.17
N HIS A 114 -8.74 -14.16 -7.69
CA HIS A 114 -9.17 -15.44 -7.13
C HIS A 114 -8.64 -15.63 -5.69
N THR A 115 -7.36 -15.31 -5.46
CA THR A 115 -6.72 -15.44 -4.14
C THR A 115 -7.37 -14.50 -3.12
N VAL A 116 -7.57 -13.23 -3.50
CA VAL A 116 -8.25 -12.24 -2.66
C VAL A 116 -9.69 -12.67 -2.36
N HIS A 117 -10.40 -13.21 -3.34
CA HIS A 117 -11.78 -13.68 -3.14
C HIS A 117 -11.86 -14.85 -2.16
N SER A 118 -10.93 -15.82 -2.26
CA SER A 118 -10.82 -16.94 -1.33
C SER A 118 -10.58 -16.48 0.11
N LEU A 119 -9.61 -15.57 0.31
CA LEU A 119 -9.27 -15.05 1.63
C LEU A 119 -10.39 -14.24 2.26
N LEU A 120 -11.11 -13.45 1.46
CA LEU A 120 -12.28 -12.73 1.92
C LEU A 120 -13.44 -13.66 2.28
N GLY A 121 -13.59 -14.79 1.57
CA GLY A 121 -14.52 -15.85 1.94
C GLY A 121 -14.20 -16.42 3.33
N ARG A 122 -12.94 -16.76 3.58
CA ARG A 122 -12.47 -17.21 4.91
C ARG A 122 -12.69 -16.16 5.99
N LEU A 123 -12.37 -14.90 5.71
CA LEU A 123 -12.59 -13.80 6.66
C LEU A 123 -14.08 -13.63 7.00
N ARG A 124 -14.96 -13.79 6.02
CA ARG A 124 -16.42 -13.74 6.23
C ARG A 124 -16.88 -14.79 7.24
N ASP A 125 -16.32 -15.98 7.17
CA ASP A 125 -16.68 -17.09 8.05
C ASP A 125 -16.08 -16.94 9.46
N GLU A 126 -14.82 -16.49 9.55
CA GLU A 126 -14.12 -16.38 10.84
C GLU A 126 -14.45 -15.10 11.62
N ALA A 127 -14.62 -13.98 10.92
CA ALA A 127 -14.78 -12.65 11.52
C ALA A 127 -15.79 -11.81 10.70
N PRO A 128 -17.09 -12.14 10.74
CA PRO A 128 -18.10 -11.55 9.85
C PRO A 128 -18.22 -10.03 10.01
N LEU A 129 -18.03 -9.50 11.22
CA LEU A 129 -18.09 -8.06 11.48
C LEU A 129 -16.85 -7.34 10.92
N ALA A 130 -15.67 -7.93 11.05
CA ALA A 130 -14.46 -7.42 10.43
C ALA A 130 -14.57 -7.46 8.90
N PHE A 131 -15.14 -8.54 8.35
CA PHE A 131 -15.47 -8.64 6.93
C PHE A 131 -16.43 -7.55 6.47
N GLU A 132 -17.55 -7.31 7.17
CA GLU A 132 -18.51 -6.27 6.79
C GLU A 132 -17.88 -4.86 6.83
N VAL A 133 -17.11 -4.56 7.87
CA VAL A 133 -16.40 -3.28 7.98
C VAL A 133 -15.38 -3.15 6.85
N LEU A 134 -14.58 -4.17 6.60
CA LEU A 134 -13.53 -4.18 5.58
C LEU A 134 -14.11 -4.09 4.17
N THR A 135 -15.15 -4.87 3.86
CA THR A 135 -15.79 -4.86 2.54
C THR A 135 -16.55 -3.56 2.27
N ARG A 136 -17.18 -2.94 3.27
CA ARG A 136 -17.81 -1.61 3.11
C ARG A 136 -16.79 -0.49 3.07
N PHE A 137 -15.68 -0.60 3.80
CA PHE A 137 -14.64 0.42 3.82
C PHE A 137 -13.87 0.45 2.50
N TYR A 138 -13.49 -0.72 1.98
CA TYR A 138 -12.80 -0.82 0.70
C TYR A 138 -13.74 -0.97 -0.52
N GLY A 139 -15.05 -1.16 -0.32
CA GLY A 139 -16.01 -1.38 -1.41
C GLY A 139 -15.77 -2.69 -2.18
N VAL A 140 -15.60 -3.82 -1.49
CA VAL A 140 -15.43 -5.13 -2.13
C VAL A 140 -16.80 -5.75 -2.46
N GLY A 141 -16.93 -6.44 -3.58
CA GLY A 141 -18.12 -7.26 -3.90
C GLY A 141 -19.35 -6.43 -4.28
N ASN A 142 -19.21 -5.53 -5.26
CA ASN A 142 -20.24 -4.58 -5.71
C ASN A 142 -20.71 -3.56 -4.66
N GLN A 143 -19.96 -3.40 -3.57
CA GLN A 143 -20.24 -2.40 -2.56
C GLN A 143 -19.51 -1.08 -2.87
N THR A 144 -20.14 0.05 -2.57
CA THR A 144 -19.48 1.36 -2.59
C THR A 144 -18.66 1.52 -1.32
N ALA A 145 -17.41 1.98 -1.45
CA ALA A 145 -16.56 2.35 -0.32
C ALA A 145 -17.25 3.43 0.53
N ARG A 146 -17.20 3.31 1.85
CA ARG A 146 -17.81 4.25 2.81
C ARG A 146 -16.82 4.64 3.89
N SER A 147 -16.95 5.86 4.41
CA SER A 147 -16.15 6.28 5.57
C SER A 147 -16.49 5.46 6.81
N LEU A 148 -15.50 5.23 7.69
CA LEU A 148 -15.69 4.49 8.95
C LEU A 148 -16.85 5.04 9.77
N ARG A 149 -17.01 6.36 9.85
CA ARG A 149 -18.13 6.99 10.57
C ARG A 149 -19.50 6.61 10.00
N THR A 150 -19.60 6.45 8.69
CA THR A 150 -20.82 6.01 8.01
C THR A 150 -21.07 4.53 8.29
N ILE A 151 -20.03 3.71 8.19
CA ILE A 151 -20.09 2.27 8.45
C ILE A 151 -20.47 1.99 9.91
N GLU A 152 -19.86 2.69 10.86
CA GLU A 152 -20.15 2.58 12.29
C GLU A 152 -21.62 2.89 12.56
N ARG A 153 -22.14 3.97 11.98
CA ARG A 153 -23.56 4.32 12.09
C ARG A 153 -24.45 3.24 11.49
N ASP A 154 -24.12 2.74 10.30
CA ASP A 154 -24.94 1.78 9.56
C ASP A 154 -24.91 0.37 10.21
N LEU A 155 -23.84 0.02 10.92
CA LEU A 155 -23.67 -1.24 11.64
C LEU A 155 -24.02 -1.14 13.14
N GLY A 156 -24.39 0.04 13.63
CA GLY A 156 -24.70 0.26 15.06
C GLY A 156 -23.47 0.17 15.99
N LEU A 157 -22.28 0.41 15.45
CA LEU A 157 -21.02 0.40 16.21
C LEU A 157 -20.80 1.72 16.93
N ARG A 158 -20.02 1.66 18.01
CA ARG A 158 -19.55 2.86 18.71
C ARG A 158 -18.45 3.54 17.92
N ARG A 159 -18.28 4.83 18.18
CA ARG A 159 -17.24 5.64 17.56
C ARG A 159 -15.85 5.06 17.88
N GLY A 160 -15.08 4.72 16.85
CA GLY A 160 -13.75 4.12 16.96
C GLY A 160 -13.74 2.59 16.88
N GLU A 161 -14.89 1.92 17.05
CA GLU A 161 -14.96 0.47 16.88
C GLU A 161 -14.81 0.06 15.41
N GLY A 162 -15.21 0.92 14.45
CA GLY A 162 -15.00 0.66 13.03
C GLY A 162 -13.51 0.54 12.69
N GLU A 163 -12.66 1.38 13.27
CA GLU A 163 -11.22 1.31 13.08
C GLU A 163 -10.62 0.02 13.67
N GLN A 164 -11.10 -0.39 14.84
CA GLN A 164 -10.68 -1.64 15.49
C GLN A 164 -11.01 -2.85 14.62
N TRP A 165 -12.24 -2.94 14.10
CA TRP A 165 -12.67 -4.04 13.24
C TRP A 165 -11.97 -4.03 11.88
N LEU A 166 -11.69 -2.86 11.32
CA LEU A 166 -10.90 -2.74 10.10
C LEU A 166 -9.48 -3.27 10.30
N ARG A 167 -8.82 -2.87 11.41
CA ARG A 167 -7.47 -3.32 11.75
C ARG A 167 -7.42 -4.82 12.01
N GLU A 168 -8.40 -5.35 12.73
CA GLU A 168 -8.55 -6.78 12.98
C GLU A 168 -8.72 -7.57 11.67
N GLY A 169 -9.57 -7.08 10.75
CA GLY A 169 -9.78 -7.70 9.44
C GLY A 169 -8.50 -7.75 8.61
N LEU A 170 -7.74 -6.66 8.56
CA LEU A 170 -6.46 -6.60 7.84
C LEU A 170 -5.40 -7.51 8.45
N LEU A 171 -5.31 -7.56 9.79
CA LEU A 171 -4.37 -8.46 10.48
C LEU A 171 -4.69 -9.93 10.20
N ARG A 172 -5.98 -10.30 10.21
CA ARG A 172 -6.41 -11.67 9.89
C ARG A 172 -6.12 -12.04 8.44
N LEU A 173 -6.44 -11.18 7.48
CA LEU A 173 -6.12 -11.41 6.08
C LEU A 173 -4.61 -11.58 5.87
N ARG A 174 -3.80 -10.75 6.53
CA ARG A 174 -2.33 -10.89 6.49
C ARG A 174 -1.88 -12.25 7.02
N ASN A 175 -2.43 -12.70 8.14
CA ASN A 175 -2.06 -13.99 8.72
C ASN A 175 -2.49 -15.16 7.81
N MET A 176 -3.71 -15.13 7.28
CA MET A 176 -4.19 -16.13 6.32
C MET A 176 -3.32 -16.17 5.05
N TRP A 177 -2.93 -15.00 4.53
CA TRP A 177 -2.02 -14.90 3.39
C TRP A 177 -0.65 -15.52 3.69
N MET A 178 -0.09 -15.26 4.87
CA MET A 178 1.18 -15.85 5.31
C MET A 178 1.08 -17.37 5.51
N GLU A 179 -0.04 -17.87 6.01
CA GLU A 179 -0.31 -19.31 6.11
C GLU A 179 -0.38 -19.95 4.72
N ASP A 180 -1.11 -19.36 3.78
CA ASP A 180 -1.26 -19.89 2.43
C ASP A 180 0.10 -19.91 1.68
N LEU A 181 0.94 -18.89 1.87
CA LEU A 181 2.32 -18.89 1.36
C LEU A 181 3.20 -19.97 2.01
N ALA A 182 3.04 -20.23 3.31
CA ALA A 182 3.80 -21.27 4.01
C ALA A 182 3.45 -22.68 3.52
N TRP A 183 2.22 -22.92 3.06
CA TRP A 183 1.80 -24.19 2.46
C TRP A 183 2.20 -24.35 0.99
N GLN A 184 2.52 -23.27 0.28
CA GLN A 184 3.02 -23.31 -1.10
C GLN A 184 4.52 -23.64 -1.19
N SER A 185 5.24 -23.67 -0.06
CA SER A 185 6.67 -24.01 -0.01
C SER A 185 7.04 -25.31 0.75
N PRO A 186 6.46 -26.50 0.46
CA PRO A 186 6.96 -27.76 1.03
C PRO A 186 8.15 -28.35 0.25
N GLY A 187 8.45 -27.82 -0.93
CA GLY A 187 9.39 -28.42 -1.90
C GLY A 187 10.88 -28.22 -1.57
N GLU A 188 11.27 -27.06 -1.06
CA GLU A 188 12.70 -26.72 -0.89
C GLU A 188 13.31 -27.24 0.42
N ALA A 189 12.48 -27.62 1.40
CA ALA A 189 12.94 -28.14 2.67
C ALA A 189 13.41 -29.61 2.59
N ARG A 190 12.94 -30.37 1.59
CA ARG A 190 13.24 -31.81 1.46
C ARG A 190 14.57 -32.07 0.74
N GLU A 191 14.95 -31.25 -0.24
CA GLU A 191 16.24 -31.39 -0.94
C GLU A 191 17.46 -31.00 -0.07
N ARG A 192 17.29 -30.12 0.92
CA ARG A 192 18.38 -29.77 1.86
C ARG A 192 18.65 -30.84 2.92
N MET A 193 17.70 -31.72 3.22
CA MET A 193 17.93 -32.84 4.14
C MET A 193 18.61 -34.05 3.46
N GLU A 194 18.40 -34.29 2.16
CA GLU A 194 19.06 -35.41 1.47
C GLU A 194 20.50 -35.10 1.03
N GLN A 195 20.85 -33.84 0.75
CA GLN A 195 22.23 -33.47 0.39
C GLN A 195 23.18 -33.31 1.60
N GLY A 196 22.65 -33.26 2.83
CA GLY A 196 23.46 -33.19 4.06
C GLY A 196 23.86 -34.55 4.66
N SER A 197 23.26 -35.66 4.21
CA SER A 197 23.45 -36.98 4.83
C SER A 197 24.38 -37.93 4.06
N MET A 198 25.15 -37.41 3.08
CA MET A 198 26.01 -38.23 2.22
C MET A 198 27.48 -37.79 2.20
N VAL A 199 28.00 -37.19 3.27
CA VAL A 199 29.46 -37.03 3.47
C VAL A 199 29.79 -37.24 4.94
N SER A 200 29.95 -38.49 5.36
CA SER A 200 30.84 -38.92 6.47
C SER A 200 30.75 -40.44 6.66
N ARG A 201 31.31 -41.19 5.71
CA ARG A 201 31.75 -42.59 5.91
C ARG A 201 33.22 -42.66 5.53
N GLY A 202 34.09 -42.81 6.53
CA GLY A 202 35.53 -42.97 6.42
C GLY A 202 36.11 -42.99 7.83
N GLU A 203 36.00 -44.12 8.52
CA GLU A 203 37.10 -45.06 8.74
C GLU A 203 38.25 -44.48 9.57
N GLY A 204 38.52 -45.07 10.75
CA GLY A 204 39.77 -44.76 11.45
C GLY A 204 39.93 -45.23 12.90
N LYS A 205 40.18 -46.53 13.07
CA LYS A 205 41.07 -47.13 14.08
C LYS A 205 40.73 -47.05 15.58
N ILE A 206 40.32 -48.22 16.06
CA ILE A 206 40.54 -48.74 17.43
C ILE A 206 42.05 -48.85 17.70
N PRO A 207 42.51 -48.55 18.93
CA PRO A 207 43.26 -49.58 19.66
C PRO A 207 42.73 -49.83 21.07
N ARG A 208 43.07 -51.04 21.52
CA ARG A 208 42.58 -51.78 22.68
C ARG A 208 43.16 -51.31 24.03
N SER A 209 42.36 -51.58 25.06
CA SER A 209 42.73 -52.17 26.37
C SER A 209 43.50 -51.33 27.38
N ARG A 210 42.92 -51.10 28.56
CA ARG A 210 43.13 -51.98 29.73
C ARG A 210 42.31 -51.52 30.95
N ASP A 211 41.72 -52.51 31.61
CA ASP A 211 41.58 -52.68 33.06
C ASP A 211 40.98 -51.57 33.92
N GLY A 212 39.93 -51.94 34.67
CA GLY A 212 39.82 -51.47 36.06
C GLY A 212 38.41 -51.34 36.64
N ARG A 213 37.87 -52.46 37.15
CA ARG A 213 37.05 -52.62 38.39
C ARG A 213 35.80 -51.74 38.55
N CYS A 214 34.61 -52.35 38.57
CA CYS A 214 33.94 -52.90 39.77
C CYS A 214 33.75 -51.89 40.90
N LEU A 215 32.48 -51.57 41.21
CA LEU A 215 31.75 -51.80 42.48
C LEU A 215 30.48 -50.92 42.44
N LEU A 216 29.30 -51.53 42.23
CA LEU A 216 28.30 -51.88 43.26
C LEU A 216 27.54 -50.68 43.86
N SER A 217 26.26 -50.61 43.49
CA SER A 217 25.07 -50.51 44.35
C SER A 217 25.06 -49.50 45.51
N LEU A 218 24.21 -48.46 45.38
CA LEU A 218 22.97 -48.26 46.15
C LEU A 218 22.27 -46.97 45.68
#